data_AF-A0A1I8HE28-F1
#
_entry.id   AF-A0A1I8HE28-F1
#
_cell.length_a   1.000
_cell.length_b   1.000
_cell.length_c   1.000
_cell.angle_alpha   90.00
_cell.angle_beta   90.00
_cell.angle_gamma   90.00
#
_symmetry.space_group_name_H-M   'P 1'
#
loop_
_entity.id
_entity.type
_entity.pdbx_description
1 polymer ?
#
loop_
_entity_poly.entity_id
_entity_poly.type
_entity_poly.pdbx_seq_one_letter_code
_entity_poly.pdbx_strand_id
1 'polypeptide(L)' 'MSAPKPMPTEVSLDLCHRDNGFLHHTRQYQQNEEAQAALVVRRGAPFRLMLKFNAELNSGSTSSP' A
#
# COMPACT_ATOMS: atom_id res chain seq x y z
N MET A 1 23.49 13.86 -22.62
CA MET A 1 22.04 13.78 -22.33
C MET A 1 21.81 12.55 -21.46
N SER A 2 21.27 12.69 -20.25
CA SER A 2 20.97 11.55 -19.37
C SER A 2 19.80 10.76 -19.94
N ALA A 3 19.88 9.43 -19.98
CA ALA A 3 18.74 8.60 -20.31
C ALA A 3 17.60 8.82 -19.28
N PRO A 4 16.32 8.74 -19.71
CA PRO A 4 15.19 8.80 -18.79
C PRO A 4 15.26 7.62 -17.82
N LYS A 5 15.07 7.90 -16.52
CA LYS A 5 15.03 6.85 -15.49
C LYS A 5 13.88 5.88 -15.79
N PRO A 6 14.08 4.57 -15.67
CA PRO A 6 13.04 3.60 -15.92
C PRO A 6 11.89 3.80 -14.92
N MET A 7 10.66 3.88 -15.43
CA MET A 7 9.47 3.82 -14.59
C MET A 7 9.34 2.41 -13.99
N PRO A 8 8.85 2.26 -12.75
CA PRO A 8 8.56 0.93 -12.22
C PRO A 8 7.59 0.20 -13.14
N THR A 9 7.98 -0.99 -13.59
CA THR A 9 7.17 -1.84 -14.47
C THR A 9 6.33 -2.84 -13.69
N GLU A 10 6.68 -3.07 -12.43
CA GLU A 10 5.98 -4.00 -11.54
C GLU A 10 5.76 -3.35 -10.17
N VAL A 11 4.53 -3.48 -9.68
CA VAL A 11 4.10 -2.97 -8.39
C VAL A 11 3.34 -4.08 -7.68
N SER A 12 3.78 -4.44 -6.48
CA SER A 12 3.00 -5.30 -5.59
C SER A 12 2.38 -4.48 -4.47
N LEU A 13 1.19 -4.90 -4.04
CA LEU A 13 0.39 -4.22 -3.03
C LEU A 13 0.25 -5.14 -1.80
N ASP A 14 0.64 -4.62 -0.65
CA ASP A 14 0.34 -5.21 0.66
C ASP A 14 -0.74 -4.36 1.34
N LEU A 15 -1.89 -4.99 1.61
CA LEU A 15 -3.06 -4.39 2.22
C LEU A 15 -2.94 -4.26 3.76
N CYS A 16 -1.79 -4.65 4.33
CA CYS A 16 -1.48 -4.56 5.76
C CYS A 16 -2.60 -5.11 6.67
N HIS A 17 -3.17 -6.26 6.29
CA HIS A 17 -4.38 -6.84 6.92
C HIS A 17 -4.28 -6.89 8.45
N ARG A 18 -3.16 -7.33 9.01
CA ARG A 18 -2.98 -7.47 10.46
C ARG A 18 -3.13 -6.15 11.21
N ASP A 19 -2.51 -5.09 10.70
CA ASP A 19 -2.49 -3.77 11.33
C ASP A 19 -3.84 -3.09 11.14
N ASN A 20 -4.35 -3.08 9.92
CA ASN A 20 -5.65 -2.50 9.61
C ASN A 20 -6.78 -3.21 10.35
N GLY A 21 -6.75 -4.55 10.41
CA GLY A 21 -7.74 -5.34 11.15
C GLY A 21 -7.77 -5.00 12.64
N PHE A 22 -6.61 -4.73 13.24
CA PHE A 22 -6.50 -4.32 14.64
C PHE A 22 -7.08 -2.92 14.87
N LEU A 23 -6.58 -1.95 14.12
CA LEU A 23 -6.90 -0.53 14.27
C LEU A 23 -8.36 -0.23 13.94
N HIS A 24 -8.93 -0.98 12.99
CA HIS A 24 -10.32 -0.81 12.56
C HIS A 24 -11.29 -1.76 13.27
N HIS A 25 -10.80 -2.62 14.17
CA HIS A 25 -11.62 -3.62 14.88
C HIS A 25 -12.42 -4.51 13.91
N THR A 26 -11.73 -5.03 12.89
CA THR A 26 -12.27 -5.86 11.81
C THR A 26 -11.57 -7.21 11.66
N ARG A 27 -10.69 -7.60 12.60
CA ARG A 27 -9.97 -8.90 12.56
C ARG A 27 -10.88 -10.12 12.40
N GLN A 28 -12.10 -10.10 12.98
CA GLN A 28 -13.02 -11.23 12.84
C GLN A 28 -13.43 -11.51 11.38
N TYR A 29 -13.37 -10.52 10.50
CA TYR A 29 -13.71 -10.71 9.09
C TYR A 29 -12.56 -11.32 8.29
N GLN A 30 -11.33 -11.35 8.80
CA GLN A 30 -10.15 -11.88 8.09
C GLN A 30 -9.99 -13.40 8.23
N GLN A 31 -10.92 -14.08 8.92
CA GLN A 31 -10.87 -15.52 9.16
C GLN A 31 -11.46 -16.35 8.01
N ASN A 32 -12.21 -15.73 7.10
CA ASN A 32 -12.78 -16.39 5.93
C ASN A 32 -11.81 -16.24 4.73
N GLU A 33 -11.53 -17.32 4.00
CA GLU A 33 -10.62 -17.34 2.85
C GLU A 33 -11.01 -16.31 1.78
N GLU A 34 -12.32 -16.15 1.51
CA GLU A 34 -12.81 -15.12 0.57
C GLU A 34 -12.60 -13.69 1.10
N ALA A 35 -12.64 -13.53 2.41
CA ALA A 35 -12.43 -12.24 3.06
C ALA A 35 -10.94 -11.92 3.28
N GLN A 36 -10.03 -12.88 3.16
CA GLN A 36 -8.60 -12.61 3.11
C GLN A 36 -8.20 -11.84 1.86
N ALA A 37 -8.98 -11.95 0.77
CA ALA A 37 -8.71 -11.20 -0.46
C ALA A 37 -9.04 -9.70 -0.33
N ALA A 38 -9.95 -9.31 0.58
CA ALA A 38 -10.46 -7.94 0.68
C ALA A 38 -10.06 -7.26 2.00
N LEU A 39 -9.67 -5.99 1.91
CA LEU A 39 -9.40 -5.17 3.09
C LEU A 39 -10.70 -4.58 3.66
N VAL A 40 -11.05 -4.93 4.91
CA VAL A 40 -12.20 -4.38 5.63
C VAL A 40 -11.75 -3.30 6.61
N VAL A 41 -12.19 -2.05 6.40
CA VAL A 41 -11.87 -0.87 7.21
C VAL A 41 -13.13 -0.09 7.60
N ARG A 42 -13.01 0.82 8.57
CA ARG A 42 -14.07 1.74 9.01
C ARG A 42 -13.79 3.15 8.50
N ARG A 43 -14.84 3.83 8.05
CA ARG A 43 -14.76 5.24 7.61
C ARG A 43 -14.30 6.16 8.74
N GLY A 44 -13.64 7.27 8.37
CA GLY A 44 -13.20 8.29 9.33
C GLY A 44 -11.91 7.94 10.08
N ALA A 45 -11.30 6.77 9.81
CA ALA A 45 -10.01 6.38 10.35
C ALA A 45 -9.00 6.11 9.21
N PRO A 46 -7.74 6.54 9.33
CA PRO A 46 -6.71 6.22 8.36
C PRO A 46 -6.42 4.71 8.32
N PHE A 47 -5.96 4.22 7.18
CA PHE A 47 -5.52 2.84 7.00
C PHE A 47 -4.17 2.81 6.26
N ARG A 48 -3.44 1.71 6.42
CA ARG A 48 -2.12 1.52 5.82
C ARG A 48 -2.22 0.71 4.55
N LEU A 49 -1.46 1.11 3.54
CA LEU A 49 -1.16 0.33 2.35
C LEU A 49 0.34 0.39 2.14
N MET A 50 0.94 -0.68 1.64
CA MET A 50 2.35 -0.70 1.27
C MET A 50 2.47 -1.10 -0.19
N LEU A 51 3.02 -0.18 -0.99
CA LEU A 51 3.36 -0.42 -2.38
C LEU A 51 4.85 -0.79 -2.44
N LYS A 52 5.15 -1.93 -3.04
CA LYS A 52 6.54 -2.35 -3.29
C LYS A 52 6.78 -2.30 -4.79
N PHE A 53 7.78 -1.53 -5.17
CA PHE A 53 8.16 -1.31 -6.56
C PHE A 53 9.42 -2.11 -6.86
N ASN A 54 9.51 -2.64 -8.08
CA ASN A 54 10.73 -3.31 -8.55
C ASN A 54 11.88 -2.33 -8.88
N ALA A 55 11.59 -1.02 -8.87
CA ALA A 55 12.56 0.05 -9.02
C ALA A 55 12.38 1.08 -7.90
N GLU A 56 13.48 1.70 -7.46
CA GLU A 56 13.43 2.74 -6.45
C GLU A 56 12.58 3.92 -6.94
N LEU A 57 11.56 4.26 -6.17
CA LEU A 57 10.85 5.51 -6.36
C LEU A 57 11.80 6.65 -6.00
N ASN A 58 12.29 7.35 -7.02
CA ASN A 58 12.85 8.67 -6.79
C ASN A 58 11.67 9.58 -6.41
N SER A 59 11.52 9.90 -5.13
CA SER A 59 10.71 11.05 -4.74
C SER A 59 11.34 12.25 -5.42
N GLY A 60 10.68 12.78 -6.45
CA GLY A 60 11.14 14.00 -7.11
C GLY A 60 11.15 15.11 -6.07
N SER A 61 12.29 15.35 -5.43
CA SER A 61 12.54 16.60 -4.73
C SER A 61 12.59 17.65 -5.83
N THR A 62 11.44 18.24 -6.11
CA THR A 62 11.41 19.58 -6.67
C THR A 62 12.04 20.45 -5.58
N SER A 63 13.36 20.63 -5.67
CA SER A 63 14.02 21.75 -5.02
C SER A 63 13.32 22.99 -5.55
N SER A 64 12.42 23.55 -4.74
CA SER A 64 11.83 24.85 -5.02
C SER A 64 12.98 25.87 -5.01
N PRO A 65 13.02 26.80 -5.98
CA PRO A 65 14.06 27.82 -6.06
C PRO A 65 14.03 28.78 -4.86
#